data_AF-A0A7C6K6X7-F1
#
_entry.id   AF-A0A7C6K6X7-F1
#
_cell.length_a   1.000
_cell.length_b   1.000
_cell.length_c   1.000
_cell.angle_alpha   90.00
_cell.angle_beta   90.00
_cell.angle_gamma   90.00
#
_symmetry.space_group_name_H-M   'P 1'
#
loop_
_entity.id
_entity.type
_entity.pdbx_description
1 polymer ?
#
loop_
_entity_poly.entity_id
_entity_poly.type
_entity_poly.pdbx_seq_one_letter_code
_entity_poly.pdbx_strand_id
1 'polypeptide(L)'
;MNLVDGIFFIVLAWGAYRGFSRGLISMICRFGGFLVGVWLAGLYYIPVAKFLGTRLGLKELLTKIFIPFCAGGVPAGSFPQFTPDAGSSLPGFPPSLWEPVHAIQGGISGMTSARLMADSLVKLVAFFLVFAVVSICLGAFLELLAKIATGFAHIVLLGGVNRVGGSAVGLINNALFLVVAVGMITPLLYSMSLGFWGDGFRTALINNWETSVLVPYFNKSWEVASQVLANFFQMV
;
A
#
# COMPACT_ATOMS: atom_id res chain seq x y z
N MET A 1 -5.16 20.48 -11.42
CA MET A 1 -5.19 19.34 -10.47
C MET A 1 -3.88 18.60 -10.60
N ASN A 2 -3.31 18.19 -9.49
CA ASN A 2 -2.08 17.43 -9.46
C ASN A 2 -2.31 16.02 -10.06
N LEU A 3 -1.29 15.43 -10.71
CA LEU A 3 -1.43 14.14 -11.37
C LEU A 3 -1.78 13.03 -10.38
N VAL A 4 -1.20 13.09 -9.19
CA VAL A 4 -1.46 12.15 -8.08
C VAL A 4 -2.92 12.22 -7.62
N ASP A 5 -3.45 13.44 -7.45
CA ASP A 5 -4.87 13.63 -7.09
C ASP A 5 -5.79 13.04 -8.17
N GLY A 6 -5.46 13.25 -9.44
CA GLY A 6 -6.20 12.69 -10.57
C GLY A 6 -6.28 11.16 -10.53
N ILE A 7 -5.16 10.49 -10.24
CA ILE A 7 -5.11 9.03 -10.08
C ILE A 7 -6.00 8.58 -8.92
N PHE A 8 -5.93 9.25 -7.77
CA PHE A 8 -6.77 8.91 -6.62
C PHE A 8 -8.27 9.09 -6.92
N PHE A 9 -8.65 10.18 -7.59
CA PHE A 9 -10.02 10.38 -8.04
C PHE A 9 -10.49 9.28 -8.98
N ILE A 10 -9.65 8.84 -9.92
CA ILE A 10 -9.98 7.73 -10.83
C ILE A 10 -10.20 6.44 -10.03
N VAL A 11 -9.33 6.12 -9.07
CA VAL A 11 -9.47 4.92 -8.24
C VAL A 11 -10.73 4.97 -7.37
N LEU A 12 -11.06 6.12 -6.79
CA LEU A 12 -12.28 6.31 -5.99
C LEU A 12 -13.54 6.22 -6.85
N ALA A 13 -13.55 6.91 -7.99
CA ALA A 13 -14.68 6.89 -8.93
C ALA A 13 -14.91 5.48 -9.49
N TRP A 14 -13.84 4.76 -9.82
CA TRP A 14 -13.90 3.36 -10.23
C TRP A 14 -14.48 2.47 -9.12
N GLY A 15 -14.13 2.72 -7.86
CA GLY A 15 -14.66 2.01 -6.70
C GLY A 15 -16.15 2.22 -6.51
N ALA A 16 -16.60 3.48 -6.57
CA ALA A 16 -18.00 3.85 -6.50
C ALA A 16 -18.80 3.21 -7.66
N TYR A 17 -18.30 3.29 -8.89
CA TYR A 17 -18.94 2.72 -10.08
C TYR A 17 -19.07 1.20 -10.01
N ARG A 18 -17.98 0.51 -9.62
CA ARG A 18 -17.97 -0.94 -9.44
C ARG A 18 -18.89 -1.38 -8.31
N GLY A 19 -18.94 -0.61 -7.24
CA GLY A 19 -19.85 -0.82 -6.12
C GLY A 19 -21.32 -0.68 -6.51
N PHE A 20 -21.65 0.37 -7.27
CA PHE A 20 -22.98 0.59 -7.82
C PHE A 20 -23.45 -0.59 -8.68
N SER A 21 -22.56 -1.13 -9.49
CA SER A 21 -22.89 -2.20 -10.45
C SER A 21 -23.08 -3.58 -9.81
N ARG A 22 -22.50 -3.81 -8.63
CA ARG A 22 -22.49 -5.12 -7.96
C ARG A 22 -23.47 -5.25 -6.80
N GLY A 23 -23.98 -4.13 -6.30
CA GLY A 23 -24.89 -4.10 -5.16
C GLY A 23 -24.19 -4.21 -3.81
N LEU A 24 -24.93 -3.90 -2.75
CA LEU A 24 -24.46 -3.77 -1.37
C LEU A 24 -23.90 -5.10 -0.83
N ILE A 25 -24.63 -6.20 -1.00
CA ILE A 25 -24.30 -7.50 -0.39
C ILE A 25 -22.96 -8.02 -0.93
N SER A 26 -22.77 -7.98 -2.26
CA SER A 26 -21.50 -8.37 -2.90
C SER A 26 -20.34 -7.52 -2.39
N MET A 27 -20.55 -6.21 -2.20
CA MET A 27 -19.50 -5.31 -1.72
C MET A 27 -19.13 -5.55 -0.26
N ILE A 28 -20.08 -5.88 0.62
CA ILE A 28 -19.80 -6.24 2.02
C ILE A 28 -18.97 -7.53 2.08
N CYS A 29 -19.30 -8.54 1.28
CA CYS A 29 -18.51 -9.77 1.21
C CYS A 29 -17.06 -9.50 0.74
N ARG A 30 -16.89 -8.65 -0.27
CA ARG A 30 -15.57 -8.25 -0.75
C ARG A 30 -14.81 -7.40 0.25
N PHE A 31 -15.51 -6.60 1.05
CA PHE A 31 -14.92 -5.86 2.16
C PHE A 31 -14.36 -6.81 3.23
N GLY A 32 -15.10 -7.88 3.56
CA GLY A 32 -14.56 -8.96 4.40
C GLY A 32 -13.29 -9.59 3.80
N GLY A 33 -13.30 -9.87 2.50
CA GLY A 33 -12.12 -10.35 1.77
C GLY A 33 -10.95 -9.36 1.79
N PHE A 34 -11.22 -8.06 1.74
CA PHE A 34 -10.22 -7.00 1.88
C PHE A 34 -9.56 -7.02 3.26
N LEU A 35 -10.35 -7.03 4.34
CA LEU A 35 -9.83 -7.02 5.71
C LEU A 35 -8.96 -8.25 6.00
N VAL A 36 -9.46 -9.44 5.66
CA VAL A 36 -8.69 -10.69 5.81
C VAL A 36 -7.47 -10.69 4.89
N GLY A 37 -7.58 -10.09 3.69
CA GLY A 37 -6.47 -9.90 2.76
C GLY A 37 -5.34 -9.08 3.37
N VAL A 38 -5.64 -7.92 3.97
CA VAL A 38 -4.64 -7.07 4.64
C VAL A 38 -4.03 -7.81 5.83
N TRP A 39 -4.86 -8.51 6.61
CA TRP A 39 -4.41 -9.27 7.77
C TRP A 39 -3.43 -10.40 7.36
N LEU A 40 -3.80 -11.25 6.41
CA LEU A 40 -2.93 -12.33 5.93
C LEU A 40 -1.69 -11.78 5.20
N ALA A 41 -1.82 -10.67 4.48
CA ALA A 41 -0.65 -10.02 3.87
C ALA A 41 0.34 -9.56 4.94
N GLY A 42 -0.11 -8.98 6.04
CA GLY A 42 0.79 -8.57 7.14
C GLY A 42 1.46 -9.74 7.86
N LEU A 43 0.85 -10.93 7.91
CA LEU A 43 1.50 -12.13 8.47
C LEU A 43 2.48 -12.79 7.50
N TYR A 44 2.11 -12.87 6.22
CA TYR A 44 2.84 -13.69 5.24
C TYR A 44 3.74 -12.92 4.28
N TYR A 45 3.78 -11.58 4.30
CA TYR A 45 4.64 -10.83 3.39
C TYR A 45 6.13 -11.16 3.56
N ILE A 46 6.61 -11.41 4.80
CA ILE A 46 8.01 -11.76 5.06
C ILE A 46 8.40 -13.11 4.44
N PRO A 47 7.72 -14.24 4.73
CA PRO A 47 8.08 -15.52 4.13
C PRO A 47 7.90 -15.52 2.61
N VAL A 48 6.88 -14.83 2.09
CA VAL A 48 6.67 -14.70 0.63
C VAL A 48 7.76 -13.84 -0.01
N ALA A 49 8.20 -12.75 0.64
CA ALA A 49 9.32 -11.94 0.18
C ALA A 49 10.62 -12.75 0.13
N LYS A 50 10.87 -13.60 1.11
CA LYS A 50 12.03 -14.51 1.11
C LYS A 50 11.94 -15.50 -0.06
N PHE A 51 10.76 -16.06 -0.32
CA PHE A 51 10.54 -16.94 -1.46
C PHE A 51 10.76 -16.23 -2.80
N LEU A 52 10.17 -15.05 -3.02
CA LEU A 52 10.36 -14.23 -4.22
C LEU A 52 11.83 -13.80 -4.37
N GLY A 53 12.48 -13.43 -3.28
CA GLY A 53 13.88 -13.04 -3.27
C GLY A 53 14.80 -14.17 -3.71
N THR A 54 14.66 -15.36 -3.10
CA THR A 54 15.60 -16.48 -3.27
C THR A 54 15.27 -17.40 -4.45
N ARG A 55 13.99 -17.65 -4.77
CA ARG A 55 13.60 -18.59 -5.85
C ARG A 55 13.46 -17.91 -7.21
N LEU A 56 12.98 -16.67 -7.24
CA LEU A 56 12.80 -15.89 -8.46
C LEU A 56 14.00 -14.96 -8.75
N GLY A 57 14.98 -14.88 -7.84
CA GLY A 57 16.13 -13.98 -7.96
C GLY A 57 15.75 -12.50 -7.98
N LEU A 58 14.53 -12.16 -7.55
CA LEU A 58 13.98 -10.80 -7.67
C LEU A 58 14.84 -9.79 -6.91
N LYS A 59 15.38 -10.22 -5.76
CA LYS A 59 16.30 -9.42 -4.95
C LYS A 59 17.60 -9.13 -5.68
N GLU A 60 18.20 -10.12 -6.35
CA GLU A 60 19.43 -9.92 -7.12
C GLU A 60 19.19 -9.07 -8.37
N LEU A 61 18.09 -9.28 -9.08
CA LEU A 61 17.72 -8.46 -10.26
C LEU A 61 17.55 -7.00 -9.87
N LEU A 62 16.77 -6.73 -8.82
CA LEU A 62 16.56 -5.38 -8.32
C LEU A 62 17.87 -4.78 -7.81
N THR A 63 18.66 -5.53 -7.04
CA THR A 63 19.96 -5.06 -6.55
C THR A 63 20.88 -4.70 -7.71
N LYS A 64 20.96 -5.53 -8.76
CA LYS A 64 21.78 -5.24 -9.96
C LYS A 64 21.31 -4.00 -10.71
N ILE A 65 20.00 -3.79 -10.78
CA ILE A 65 19.42 -2.56 -11.33
C ILE A 65 19.80 -1.37 -10.45
N PHE A 66 19.74 -1.47 -9.12
CA PHE A 66 19.99 -0.35 -8.20
C PHE A 66 21.48 -0.02 -7.97
N ILE A 67 22.40 -0.98 -8.09
CA ILE A 67 23.85 -0.77 -7.91
C ILE A 67 24.42 0.42 -8.72
N PRO A 68 24.21 0.53 -10.04
CA PRO A 68 24.76 1.64 -10.82
C PRO A 68 24.22 3.01 -10.37
N PHE A 69 23.00 3.05 -9.82
CA PHE A 69 22.42 4.29 -9.29
C PHE A 69 22.95 4.62 -7.89
N CYS A 70 23.28 3.62 -7.08
CA CYS A 70 23.81 3.83 -5.73
C CYS A 70 25.34 3.99 -5.68
N ALA A 71 26.04 3.62 -6.76
CA ALA A 71 27.48 3.80 -6.91
C ALA A 71 27.89 5.29 -6.98
N GLY A 72 26.94 6.19 -7.27
CA GLY A 72 27.17 7.63 -7.34
C GLY A 72 27.36 8.34 -6.01
N GLY A 73 27.24 7.65 -4.86
CA GLY A 73 27.63 8.14 -3.53
C GLY A 73 27.16 9.57 -3.23
N VAL A 74 25.89 9.75 -2.89
CA VAL A 74 25.42 11.07 -2.45
C VAL A 74 25.95 11.33 -1.03
N PRO A 75 26.63 12.46 -0.76
CA PRO A 75 27.23 12.74 0.54
C PRO A 75 26.18 12.80 1.64
N ALA A 76 26.54 12.25 2.81
CA ALA A 76 25.71 12.30 4.00
C ALA A 76 25.38 13.77 4.36
N GLY A 77 24.09 14.10 4.44
CA GLY A 77 23.61 15.43 4.85
C GLY A 77 22.89 16.25 3.77
N SER A 78 22.86 15.83 2.51
CA SER A 78 22.08 16.51 1.45
C SER A 78 20.59 16.14 1.44
N PHE A 79 20.16 15.32 2.39
CA PHE A 79 18.83 14.75 2.45
C PHE A 79 17.98 15.46 3.50
N PRO A 80 16.72 15.83 3.19
CA PRO A 80 15.80 16.32 4.19
C PRO A 80 15.71 15.31 5.34
N GLN A 81 16.02 15.77 6.56
CA GLN A 81 15.81 14.98 7.76
C GLN A 81 14.30 14.80 7.93
N PHE A 82 13.84 13.54 7.96
CA PHE A 82 12.52 13.27 8.50
C PHE A 82 12.57 13.57 9.99
N THR A 83 12.03 14.71 10.37
CA THR A 83 11.61 14.94 11.74
C THR A 83 10.19 14.38 11.83
N PRO A 84 9.96 13.23 12.48
CA PRO A 84 8.61 12.89 12.86
C PRO A 84 8.12 14.03 13.75
N ASP A 85 7.01 14.68 13.35
CA ASP A 85 6.38 15.70 14.18
C ASP A 85 6.19 15.13 15.59
N ALA A 86 6.67 15.89 16.58
CA ALA A 86 6.73 15.50 17.99
C ALA A 86 5.34 15.04 18.49
N GLY A 87 5.10 13.72 18.43
CA GLY A 87 3.82 13.10 18.77
C GLY A 87 3.57 11.74 18.10
N SER A 88 4.16 11.44 16.94
CA SER A 88 4.00 10.17 16.23
C SER A 88 5.08 9.14 16.62
N SER A 89 5.05 8.68 17.87
CA SER A 89 5.90 7.58 18.31
C SER A 89 5.39 6.25 17.75
N LEU A 90 5.79 5.89 16.52
CA LEU A 90 6.03 4.52 16.00
C LEU A 90 6.37 4.60 14.50
N PRO A 91 7.37 3.85 14.01
CA PRO A 91 7.59 3.74 12.57
C PRO A 91 6.37 3.03 11.98
N GLY A 92 5.61 3.72 11.12
CA GLY A 92 4.36 3.22 10.57
C GLY A 92 4.53 1.79 10.06
N PHE A 93 3.72 0.87 10.57
CA PHE A 93 3.69 -0.53 10.14
C PHE A 93 3.67 -0.60 8.60
N PRO A 94 4.46 -1.44 7.92
CA PRO A 94 5.44 -2.38 8.47
C PRO A 94 6.80 -1.68 8.74
N PRO A 95 7.40 -1.85 9.92
CA PRO A 95 8.66 -1.20 10.30
C PRO A 95 9.81 -1.55 9.35
N SER A 96 9.79 -2.76 8.77
CA SER A 96 10.81 -3.23 7.83
C SER A 96 10.89 -2.44 6.52
N LEU A 97 9.86 -1.65 6.17
CA LEU A 97 9.89 -0.81 4.97
C LEU A 97 10.60 0.53 5.19
N TRP A 98 10.77 0.95 6.45
CA TRP A 98 11.46 2.19 6.82
C TRP A 98 12.97 2.01 6.98
N GLU A 99 13.46 0.77 7.05
CA GLU A 99 14.89 0.44 7.16
C GLU A 99 15.76 1.16 6.10
N PRO A 100 15.39 1.24 4.81
CA PRO A 100 16.20 1.95 3.82
C PRO A 100 16.24 3.46 4.05
N VAL A 101 15.15 4.06 4.50
CA VAL A 101 15.07 5.50 4.77
C VAL A 101 16.03 5.86 5.91
N HIS A 102 16.00 5.09 7.00
CA HIS A 102 16.92 5.28 8.12
C HIS A 102 18.39 5.00 7.74
N ALA A 103 18.64 3.96 6.93
CA ALA A 103 19.98 3.63 6.46
C ALA A 103 20.59 4.73 5.57
N ILE A 104 19.79 5.36 4.71
CA ILE A 104 20.24 6.46 3.85
C ILE A 104 20.49 7.72 4.68
N GLN A 105 19.62 8.01 5.66
CA GLN A 105 19.82 9.14 6.60
C GLN A 105 21.05 8.95 7.50
N GLY A 106 21.35 7.71 7.90
CA GLY A 106 22.52 7.36 8.70
C GLY A 106 23.85 7.38 7.95
N GLY A 107 23.86 7.73 6.65
CA GLY A 107 25.10 7.85 5.87
C GLY A 107 25.77 6.51 5.54
N ILE A 108 25.01 5.41 5.50
CA ILE A 108 25.55 4.07 5.18
C ILE A 108 25.92 4.01 3.69
N SER A 109 26.91 3.18 3.33
CA SER A 109 27.42 3.01 1.95
C SER A 109 26.32 2.76 0.90
N GLY A 110 26.54 3.24 -0.33
CA GLY A 110 25.59 3.09 -1.44
C GLY A 110 25.25 1.63 -1.79
N MET A 111 26.18 0.69 -1.62
CA MET A 111 25.90 -0.72 -1.88
C MET A 111 24.94 -1.33 -0.85
N THR A 112 25.04 -0.92 0.41
CA THR A 112 24.16 -1.37 1.48
C THR A 112 22.76 -0.77 1.36
N SER A 113 22.64 0.51 0.98
CA SER A 113 21.33 1.13 0.73
C SER A 113 20.61 0.49 -0.46
N ALA A 114 21.33 0.18 -1.55
CA ALA A 114 20.78 -0.54 -2.71
C ALA A 114 20.15 -1.88 -2.31
N ARG A 115 20.84 -2.65 -1.46
CA ARG A 115 20.37 -3.97 -1.00
C ARG A 115 19.15 -3.88 -0.10
N LEU A 116 19.13 -2.92 0.83
CA LEU A 116 17.99 -2.70 1.74
C LEU A 116 16.75 -2.23 0.97
N MET A 117 16.96 -1.39 -0.05
CA MET A 117 15.88 -0.91 -0.90
C MET A 117 15.31 -2.04 -1.76
N ALA A 118 16.17 -2.85 -2.38
CA ALA A 118 15.74 -4.04 -3.12
C ALA A 118 14.94 -4.99 -2.22
N ASP A 119 15.39 -5.20 -0.97
CA ASP A 119 14.69 -6.03 0.01
C ASP A 119 13.30 -5.46 0.36
N SER A 120 13.21 -4.14 0.59
CA SER A 120 11.95 -3.46 0.89
C SER A 120 10.97 -3.47 -0.28
N LEU A 121 11.46 -3.34 -1.51
CA LEU A 121 10.64 -3.44 -2.72
C LEU A 121 10.09 -4.86 -2.90
N VAL A 122 10.92 -5.89 -2.66
CA VAL A 122 10.45 -7.28 -2.69
C VAL A 122 9.41 -7.53 -1.60
N LYS A 123 9.60 -6.99 -0.39
CA LYS A 123 8.60 -7.06 0.70
C LYS A 123 7.28 -6.39 0.33
N LEU A 124 7.34 -5.22 -0.31
CA LEU A 124 6.15 -4.51 -0.78
C LEU A 124 5.41 -5.30 -1.87
N VAL A 125 6.15 -5.81 -2.86
CA VAL A 125 5.58 -6.65 -3.92
C VAL A 125 4.95 -7.91 -3.32
N ALA A 126 5.63 -8.57 -2.39
CA ALA A 126 5.11 -9.74 -1.68
C ALA A 126 3.82 -9.42 -0.90
N PHE A 127 3.78 -8.28 -0.20
CA PHE A 127 2.58 -7.85 0.52
C PHE A 127 1.40 -7.68 -0.42
N PHE A 128 1.55 -6.90 -1.51
CA PHE A 128 0.47 -6.68 -2.46
C PHE A 128 0.08 -7.96 -3.21
N LEU A 129 1.02 -8.86 -3.46
CA LEU A 129 0.75 -10.16 -4.07
C LEU A 129 -0.11 -11.03 -3.15
N VAL A 130 0.27 -11.18 -1.87
CA VAL A 130 -0.53 -11.93 -0.89
C VAL A 130 -1.90 -11.29 -0.71
N PHE A 131 -1.93 -9.97 -0.52
CA PHE A 131 -3.17 -9.21 -0.41
C PHE A 131 -4.09 -9.43 -1.62
N ALA A 132 -3.55 -9.35 -2.84
CA ALA A 132 -4.33 -9.54 -4.06
C ALA A 132 -4.86 -10.97 -4.17
N VAL A 133 -4.02 -11.98 -3.95
CA VAL A 133 -4.43 -13.40 -4.01
C VAL A 133 -5.52 -13.69 -2.98
N VAL A 134 -5.30 -13.30 -1.72
CA VAL A 134 -6.26 -13.56 -0.64
C VAL A 134 -7.55 -12.79 -0.84
N SER A 135 -7.47 -11.49 -1.14
CA SER A 135 -8.65 -10.63 -1.32
C SER A 135 -9.49 -11.09 -2.52
N ILE A 136 -8.86 -11.56 -3.61
CA ILE A 136 -9.56 -12.09 -4.78
C ILE A 136 -10.17 -13.46 -4.45
N CYS A 137 -9.41 -14.40 -3.90
CA CYS A 137 -9.89 -15.75 -3.60
C CYS A 137 -11.02 -15.73 -2.56
N LEU A 138 -10.79 -15.08 -1.42
CA LEU A 138 -11.78 -15.02 -0.36
C LEU A 138 -12.97 -14.15 -0.74
N GLY A 139 -12.72 -13.02 -1.40
CA GLY A 139 -13.79 -12.16 -1.92
C GLY A 139 -14.68 -12.89 -2.94
N ALA A 140 -14.10 -13.68 -3.85
CA ALA A 140 -14.85 -14.49 -4.80
C ALA A 140 -15.64 -15.61 -4.12
N PHE A 141 -15.03 -16.28 -3.13
CA PHE A 141 -15.70 -17.33 -2.36
C PHE A 141 -16.89 -16.81 -1.57
N LEU A 142 -16.73 -15.71 -0.82
CA LEU A 142 -17.81 -15.07 -0.08
C LEU A 142 -18.89 -14.52 -1.01
N GLU A 143 -18.52 -13.96 -2.17
CA GLU A 143 -19.47 -13.50 -3.18
C GLU A 143 -20.30 -14.66 -3.74
N LEU A 144 -19.70 -15.83 -3.94
CA LEU A 144 -20.41 -17.04 -4.39
C LEU A 144 -21.41 -17.51 -3.33
N LEU A 145 -20.99 -17.57 -2.06
CA LEU A 145 -21.87 -17.90 -0.94
C LEU A 145 -23.03 -16.91 -0.80
N ALA A 146 -22.75 -15.61 -0.96
CA ALA A 146 -23.76 -14.57 -0.89
C ALA A 146 -24.79 -14.70 -2.02
N LYS A 147 -24.37 -15.05 -3.24
CA LYS A 147 -25.29 -15.31 -4.36
C LYS A 147 -26.19 -16.51 -4.09
N ILE A 148 -25.65 -17.58 -3.49
CA ILE A 148 -26.46 -18.74 -3.10
C ILE A 148 -27.47 -18.33 -2.01
N ALA A 149 -27.03 -17.61 -0.97
CA ALA A 149 -27.89 -17.17 0.12
C ALA A 149 -28.99 -16.19 -0.33
N THR A 150 -28.67 -15.26 -1.24
CA THR A 150 -29.64 -14.32 -1.83
C THR A 150 -30.53 -14.95 -2.88
N GLY A 151 -30.14 -16.08 -3.49
CA GLY A 151 -31.05 -16.89 -4.31
C GLY A 151 -32.18 -17.51 -3.48
N PHE A 152 -31.90 -17.86 -2.22
CA PHE A 152 -32.89 -18.39 -1.28
C PHE A 152 -33.68 -17.29 -0.55
N ALA A 153 -33.02 -16.20 -0.19
CA ALA A 153 -33.65 -15.05 0.43
C ALA A 153 -34.15 -14.12 -0.67
N HIS A 154 -35.44 -14.19 -1.00
CA HIS A 154 -36.16 -13.37 -2.00
C HIS A 154 -36.22 -11.88 -1.62
N ILE A 155 -35.09 -11.29 -1.19
CA ILE A 155 -34.96 -9.94 -0.66
C ILE A 155 -34.86 -8.99 -1.86
N VAL A 156 -36.05 -8.66 -2.37
CA VAL A 156 -36.33 -7.55 -3.27
C VAL A 156 -36.35 -6.25 -2.45
N LEU A 157 -35.27 -5.93 -1.73
CA LEU A 157 -35.14 -4.60 -1.10
C LEU A 157 -34.55 -3.63 -2.12
N LEU A 158 -35.47 -3.06 -2.91
CA LEU A 158 -35.35 -1.95 -3.87
C LEU A 158 -33.97 -1.80 -4.51
N GLY A 159 -33.85 -2.19 -5.78
CA GLY A 159 -32.60 -2.10 -6.56
C GLY A 159 -31.87 -0.75 -6.48
N GLY A 160 -32.57 0.36 -6.21
CA GLY A 160 -31.96 1.66 -5.92
C GLY A 160 -31.09 1.68 -4.65
N VAL A 161 -31.61 1.23 -3.51
CA VAL A 161 -30.87 1.20 -2.23
C VAL A 161 -29.71 0.22 -2.31
N ASN A 162 -29.90 -0.95 -2.95
CA ASN A 162 -28.84 -1.92 -3.15
C ASN A 162 -27.67 -1.33 -3.98
N ARG A 163 -27.97 -0.54 -5.03
CA ARG A 163 -26.96 0.09 -5.88
C ARG A 163 -26.27 1.27 -5.19
N VAL A 164 -27.03 2.14 -4.52
CA VAL A 164 -26.46 3.29 -3.78
C VAL A 164 -25.61 2.80 -2.60
N GLY A 165 -26.11 1.82 -1.85
CA GLY A 165 -25.35 1.16 -0.78
C GLY A 165 -24.09 0.47 -1.31
N GLY A 166 -24.19 -0.23 -2.44
CA GLY A 166 -23.03 -0.80 -3.12
C GLY A 166 -21.98 0.25 -3.51
N SER A 167 -22.41 1.40 -4.01
CA SER A 167 -21.52 2.53 -4.34
C SER A 167 -20.80 3.06 -3.11
N ALA A 168 -21.52 3.29 -2.01
CA ALA A 168 -20.94 3.79 -0.76
C ALA A 168 -19.89 2.82 -0.20
N VAL A 169 -20.21 1.53 -0.12
CA VAL A 169 -19.25 0.51 0.33
C VAL A 169 -18.06 0.39 -0.64
N GLY A 170 -18.29 0.55 -1.94
CA GLY A 170 -17.21 0.56 -2.94
C GLY A 170 -16.26 1.74 -2.82
N LEU A 171 -16.79 2.92 -2.52
CA LEU A 171 -16.00 4.10 -2.24
C LEU A 171 -15.17 3.89 -0.96
N ILE A 172 -15.80 3.41 0.12
CA ILE A 172 -15.11 3.13 1.39
C ILE A 172 -14.00 2.10 1.19
N ASN A 173 -14.28 0.99 0.50
CA ASN A 173 -13.30 -0.07 0.27
C ASN A 173 -12.09 0.42 -0.56
N ASN A 174 -12.33 1.22 -1.61
CA ASN A 174 -11.24 1.78 -2.39
C ASN A 174 -10.50 2.91 -1.66
N ALA A 175 -11.18 3.70 -0.84
CA ALA A 175 -10.53 4.68 0.02
C ALA A 175 -9.61 4.00 1.04
N LEU A 176 -10.07 2.91 1.68
CA LEU A 176 -9.23 2.11 2.58
C LEU A 176 -8.07 1.45 1.86
N PHE A 177 -8.28 0.93 0.64
CA PHE A 177 -7.19 0.44 -0.18
C PHE A 177 -6.17 1.54 -0.48
N LEU A 178 -6.60 2.77 -0.80
CA LEU A 178 -5.71 3.90 -1.02
C LEU A 178 -4.97 4.29 0.25
N VAL A 179 -5.61 4.28 1.43
CA VAL A 179 -4.92 4.52 2.72
C VAL A 179 -3.79 3.52 2.92
N VAL A 180 -4.07 2.22 2.74
CA VAL A 180 -3.04 1.17 2.86
C VAL A 180 -1.97 1.34 1.78
N ALA A 181 -2.34 1.61 0.54
CA ALA A 181 -1.41 1.73 -0.56
C ALA A 181 -0.48 2.94 -0.39
N VAL A 182 -1.03 4.10 -0.07
CA VAL A 182 -0.28 5.33 0.21
C VAL A 182 0.67 5.09 1.37
N GLY A 183 0.20 4.53 2.49
CA GLY A 183 1.03 4.24 3.65
C GLY A 183 2.18 3.28 3.38
N MET A 184 1.94 2.22 2.61
CA MET A 184 2.94 1.23 2.21
C MET A 184 3.95 1.77 1.18
N ILE A 185 3.51 2.62 0.27
CA ILE A 185 4.33 3.16 -0.83
C ILE A 185 5.16 4.36 -0.37
N THR A 186 4.68 5.15 0.60
CA THR A 186 5.35 6.33 1.14
C THR A 186 6.82 6.09 1.51
N PRO A 187 7.19 5.10 2.35
CA PRO A 187 8.60 4.86 2.68
C PRO A 187 9.45 4.53 1.45
N LEU A 188 8.88 3.84 0.46
CA LEU A 188 9.57 3.54 -0.79
C LEU A 188 9.76 4.82 -1.63
N LEU A 189 8.74 5.66 -1.78
CA LEU A 189 8.83 6.92 -2.52
C LEU A 189 9.88 7.83 -1.91
N TYR A 190 9.91 7.95 -0.59
CA TYR A 190 10.94 8.71 0.10
C TYR A 190 12.31 8.07 -0.09
N SER A 191 12.46 6.74 0.03
CA SER A 191 13.75 6.11 -0.27
C SER A 191 14.20 6.39 -1.72
N MET A 192 13.33 6.27 -2.72
CA MET A 192 13.63 6.57 -4.14
C MET A 192 13.99 8.02 -4.39
N SER A 193 13.29 8.93 -3.70
CA SER A 193 13.56 10.36 -3.68
C SER A 193 14.98 10.65 -3.20
N LEU A 194 15.44 9.96 -2.17
CA LEU A 194 16.71 10.21 -1.47
C LEU A 194 17.94 9.63 -2.21
N GLY A 195 17.97 9.61 -3.53
CA GLY A 195 19.25 9.41 -4.25
C GLY A 195 19.28 8.40 -5.38
N PHE A 196 18.14 8.05 -5.99
CA PHE A 196 18.10 7.01 -7.01
C PHE A 196 17.92 7.51 -8.45
N TRP A 197 17.22 8.63 -8.62
CA TRP A 197 16.86 9.17 -9.94
C TRP A 197 17.23 10.65 -10.02
N GLY A 198 17.72 11.10 -11.18
CA GLY A 198 18.24 12.45 -11.38
C GLY A 198 17.30 13.55 -10.87
N ASP A 199 17.86 14.70 -10.53
CA ASP A 199 17.16 15.78 -9.82
C ASP A 199 15.82 16.18 -10.45
N GLY A 200 15.68 16.06 -11.77
CA GLY A 200 14.41 16.30 -12.47
C GLY A 200 13.29 15.32 -12.11
N PHE A 201 13.57 14.01 -12.02
CA PHE A 201 12.56 13.01 -11.63
C PHE A 201 12.25 13.10 -10.14
N ARG A 202 13.27 13.30 -9.30
CA ARG A 202 13.13 13.52 -7.86
C ARG A 202 12.19 14.69 -7.59
N THR A 203 12.46 15.82 -8.22
CA THR A 203 11.65 17.03 -8.05
C THR A 203 10.24 16.81 -8.61
N ALA A 204 10.08 16.18 -9.76
CA ALA A 204 8.75 15.89 -10.30
C ALA A 204 7.94 14.98 -9.37
N LEU A 205 8.49 13.85 -8.93
CA LEU A 205 7.76 12.84 -8.15
C LEU A 205 7.38 13.36 -6.75
N ILE A 206 8.34 13.94 -6.02
CA ILE A 206 8.11 14.47 -4.67
C ILE A 206 7.19 15.68 -4.74
N ASN A 207 7.42 16.61 -5.67
CA ASN A 207 6.57 17.79 -5.78
C ASN A 207 5.13 17.39 -6.10
N ASN A 208 4.89 16.42 -7.01
CA ASN A 208 3.54 15.91 -7.26
C ASN A 208 2.97 15.15 -6.03
N TRP A 209 3.78 14.53 -5.20
CA TRP A 209 3.31 13.85 -3.99
C TRP A 209 2.99 14.83 -2.85
N GLU A 210 3.84 15.82 -2.60
CA GLU A 210 3.69 16.82 -1.54
C GLU A 210 2.64 17.88 -1.87
N THR A 211 2.52 18.27 -3.14
CA THR A 211 1.46 19.20 -3.59
C THR A 211 0.11 18.51 -3.78
N SER A 212 0.00 17.21 -3.50
CA SER A 212 -1.29 16.49 -3.54
C SER A 212 -2.16 16.93 -2.39
N VAL A 213 -3.41 17.27 -2.68
CA VAL A 213 -4.39 17.65 -1.65
C VAL A 213 -4.82 16.44 -0.83
N LEU A 214 -4.80 15.24 -1.43
CA LEU A 214 -5.33 14.01 -0.82
C LEU A 214 -4.29 13.22 0.00
N VAL A 215 -3.01 13.28 -0.36
CA VAL A 215 -1.93 12.58 0.36
C VAL A 215 -1.92 12.86 1.86
N PRO A 216 -2.04 14.11 2.36
CA PRO A 216 -2.03 14.40 3.79
C PRO A 216 -3.16 13.68 4.55
N TYR A 217 -4.36 13.62 3.96
CA TYR A 217 -5.50 12.95 4.56
C TYR A 217 -5.31 11.43 4.61
N PHE A 218 -4.73 10.85 3.55
CA PHE A 218 -4.41 9.43 3.51
C PHE A 218 -3.31 9.07 4.50
N ASN A 219 -2.27 9.89 4.64
CA ASN A 219 -1.21 9.70 5.63
C ASN A 219 -1.76 9.75 7.06
N LYS A 220 -2.58 10.75 7.38
CA LYS A 220 -3.24 10.83 8.70
C LYS A 220 -4.14 9.63 8.99
N SER A 221 -4.88 9.17 7.99
CA SER A 221 -5.71 7.96 8.11
C SER A 221 -4.85 6.70 8.27
N TRP A 222 -3.69 6.67 7.61
CA TRP A 222 -2.73 5.58 7.71
C TRP A 222 -2.07 5.51 9.07
N GLU A 223 -1.78 6.63 9.73
CA GLU A 223 -1.25 6.60 11.11
C GLU A 223 -2.17 5.80 12.04
N VAL A 224 -3.46 6.10 12.01
CA VAL A 224 -4.48 5.38 12.77
C VAL A 224 -4.55 3.91 12.34
N ALA A 225 -4.63 3.64 11.03
CA ALA A 225 -4.73 2.29 10.51
C ALA A 225 -3.48 1.44 10.85
N SER A 226 -2.29 2.04 10.78
CA SER A 226 -1.02 1.39 11.05
C SER A 226 -0.86 1.06 12.53
N GLN A 227 -1.41 1.87 13.44
CA GLN A 227 -1.43 1.57 14.86
C GLN A 227 -2.38 0.40 15.17
N VAL A 228 -3.56 0.37 14.54
CA VAL A 228 -4.49 -0.77 14.64
C VAL A 228 -3.83 -2.04 14.12
N LEU A 229 -3.20 -1.98 12.94
CA LEU A 229 -2.48 -3.11 12.36
C LEU A 229 -1.32 -3.55 13.26
N ALA A 230 -0.49 -2.62 13.75
CA ALA A 230 0.63 -2.92 14.64
C ALA A 230 0.18 -3.65 15.91
N ASN A 231 -0.89 -3.17 16.56
CA ASN A 231 -1.47 -3.84 17.72
C ASN A 231 -1.99 -5.24 17.37
N PHE A 232 -2.65 -5.38 16.22
CA PHE A 232 -3.19 -6.66 15.76
C PHE A 232 -2.09 -7.69 15.45
N PHE A 233 -0.94 -7.25 14.93
CA PHE A 233 0.20 -8.12 14.61
C PHE A 233 1.16 -8.35 15.77
N GLN A 234 1.18 -7.50 16.81
CA GLN A 234 1.94 -7.75 18.04
C GLN A 234 1.24 -8.76 18.98
N MET A 235 -0.06 -9.01 18.79
CA MET A 235 -0.82 -10.02 19.54
C MET A 235 -0.67 -11.46 18.99
N VAL A 236 0.00 -11.64 17.85
CA VAL A 236 0.28 -12.94 17.21
C VAL A 236 1.75 -13.29 17.38
#